data_AF-A0A8T4UFK2-F1
#
_entry.id   AF-A0A8T4UFK2-F1
#
_cell.length_a   1.000
_cell.length_b   1.000
_cell.length_c   1.000
_cell.angle_alpha   90.00
_cell.angle_beta   90.00
_cell.angle_gamma   90.00
#
_symmetry.space_group_name_H-M   'P 1'
#
loop_
_entity.id
_entity.type
_entity.pdbx_description
1 polymer ?
#
loop_
_entity_poly.entity_id
_entity_poly.type
_entity_poly.pdbx_seq_one_letter_code
_entity_poly.pdbx_strand_id
1 'polypeptide(L)'
;MATIMSSKNTGNGKIMLEVASDYDEFLQLRGHLDDIHLFTEKVAEVKTNISQRGKNEATKYFLIPREFRRGFKFNNTTSCQRIDLGNKVVFLYVIDKLKINPSRRELALKKIEGDYGSHQGSN
;
A
#
# COMPACT_ATOMS: atom_id res chain seq x y z
N MET A 1 -13.76 12.00 -5.67
CA MET A 1 -12.53 12.65 -6.16
C MET A 1 -12.28 13.88 -5.31
N ALA A 2 -11.21 13.86 -4.52
CA ALA A 2 -10.87 14.98 -3.67
C ALA A 2 -10.44 16.24 -4.45
N THR A 3 -10.84 17.41 -3.96
CA THR A 3 -10.45 18.73 -4.49
C THR A 3 -9.86 19.59 -3.39
N ILE A 4 -8.85 20.40 -3.74
CA ILE A 4 -8.29 21.41 -2.84
C ILE A 4 -9.24 22.62 -2.86
N MET A 5 -9.84 22.91 -1.72
CA MET A 5 -10.74 24.06 -1.53
C MET A 5 -9.95 25.33 -1.23
N SER A 6 -8.92 25.21 -0.39
CA SER A 6 -8.05 26.32 -0.04
C SER A 6 -6.61 25.84 0.19
N SER A 7 -5.66 26.74 -0.05
CA SER A 7 -4.25 26.49 0.25
C SER A 7 -3.63 27.72 0.90
N LYS A 8 -2.92 27.51 2.02
CA LYS A 8 -2.27 28.58 2.78
C LYS A 8 -0.84 28.20 3.10
N ASN A 9 0.11 29.05 2.69
CA ASN A 9 1.50 28.93 3.13
C ASN A 9 1.61 29.39 4.59
N THR A 10 2.29 28.60 5.42
CA THR A 10 2.46 28.88 6.85
C THR A 10 3.81 29.52 7.20
N GLY A 11 4.66 29.80 6.20
CA GLY A 11 5.93 30.51 6.37
C GLY A 11 7.09 29.65 6.88
N ASN A 12 6.83 28.44 7.34
CA ASN A 12 7.85 27.47 7.82
C ASN A 12 8.12 26.35 6.81
N GLY A 13 7.81 26.56 5.53
CA GLY A 13 7.90 25.53 4.49
C GLY A 13 6.75 24.52 4.48
N LYS A 14 5.74 24.67 5.34
CA LYS A 14 4.51 23.85 5.29
C LYS A 14 3.37 24.60 4.57
N ILE A 15 2.55 23.83 3.88
CA ILE A 15 1.32 24.29 3.23
C ILE A 15 0.15 23.62 3.95
N MET A 16 -0.79 24.44 4.43
CA MET A 16 -2.08 23.94 4.91
C MET A 16 -3.04 23.84 3.72
N LEU A 17 -3.72 22.72 3.62
CA LEU A 17 -4.71 22.45 2.59
C LEU A 17 -6.05 22.15 3.26
N GLU A 18 -7.10 22.74 2.73
CA GLU A 18 -8.47 22.32 2.99
C GLU A 18 -8.93 21.48 1.80
N VAL A 19 -9.42 20.28 2.09
CA VAL A 19 -9.75 19.28 1.05
C VAL A 19 -11.20 18.87 1.20
N ALA A 20 -11.96 18.98 0.10
CA ALA A 20 -13.26 18.35 -0.03
C ALA A 20 -13.05 16.98 -0.68
N SER A 21 -13.65 15.93 -0.14
CA SER A 21 -13.54 14.55 -0.65
C SER A 21 -14.91 13.92 -0.77
N ASP A 22 -15.05 12.95 -1.66
CA ASP A 22 -16.27 12.13 -1.70
C ASP A 22 -16.36 11.30 -0.42
N TYR A 23 -17.60 11.03 0.02
CA TYR A 23 -17.86 10.26 1.23
C TYR A 23 -17.26 8.85 1.17
N ASP A 24 -17.40 8.17 0.03
CA ASP A 24 -16.87 6.82 -0.15
C ASP A 24 -15.33 6.77 -0.12
N GLU A 25 -14.67 7.80 -0.64
CA GLU A 25 -13.21 7.94 -0.55
C GLU A 25 -12.78 8.18 0.91
N PHE A 26 -13.52 9.02 1.64
CA PHE A 26 -13.26 9.27 3.06
C PHE A 26 -13.45 7.99 3.90
N LEU A 27 -14.48 7.18 3.62
CA LEU A 27 -14.70 5.91 4.30
C LEU A 27 -13.54 4.91 4.13
N GLN A 28 -12.81 4.98 3.02
CA GLN A 28 -11.64 4.11 2.80
C GLN A 28 -10.49 4.40 3.78
N LEU A 29 -10.47 5.58 4.42
CA LEU A 29 -9.50 5.91 5.46
C LEU A 29 -9.73 5.11 6.75
N ARG A 30 -10.93 4.56 6.97
CA ARG A 30 -11.25 3.71 8.14
C ARG A 30 -10.87 4.34 9.49
N GLY A 31 -10.95 5.67 9.59
CA GLY A 31 -10.61 6.43 10.81
C GLY A 31 -9.12 6.79 10.94
N HIS A 32 -8.26 6.41 10.00
CA HIS A 32 -6.86 6.86 9.95
C HIS A 32 -6.81 8.29 9.38
N LEU A 33 -6.90 9.28 10.26
CA LEU A 33 -6.90 10.72 9.91
C LEU A 33 -5.55 11.41 10.20
N ASP A 34 -4.58 10.64 10.64
CA ASP A 34 -3.18 10.98 10.84
C ASP A 34 -2.28 10.33 9.77
N ASP A 35 -1.08 10.88 9.57
CA ASP A 35 -0.08 10.39 8.60
C ASP A 35 -0.60 10.21 7.16
N ILE A 36 -1.53 11.09 6.75
CA ILE A 36 -2.09 11.09 5.40
C ILE A 36 -1.04 11.57 4.39
N HIS A 37 -0.82 10.76 3.36
CA HIS A 37 0.00 11.13 2.19
C HIS A 37 -0.90 11.42 0.98
N LEU A 38 -0.69 12.59 0.37
CA LEU A 38 -1.43 12.99 -0.83
C LEU A 38 -0.69 12.55 -2.09
N PHE A 39 -1.43 11.98 -3.03
CA PHE A 39 -0.92 11.62 -4.36
C PHE A 39 -1.94 11.98 -5.44
N THR A 40 -1.48 12.17 -6.67
CA THR A 40 -2.35 12.37 -7.83
C THR A 40 -1.84 11.55 -9.00
N GLU A 41 -2.75 10.92 -9.74
CA GLU A 41 -2.44 10.17 -10.95
C GLU A 41 -1.83 11.05 -12.06
N LYS A 42 -2.02 12.38 -12.00
CA LYS A 42 -1.48 13.32 -12.99
C LYS A 42 0.05 13.44 -12.95
N VAL A 43 0.68 13.04 -11.84
CA VAL A 43 2.15 13.06 -11.67
C VAL A 43 2.77 11.67 -11.97
N ALA A 44 1.95 10.67 -12.29
CA ALA A 44 2.44 9.34 -12.68
C ALA A 44 3.03 9.37 -14.11
N GLU A 45 4.28 9.82 -14.24
CA GLU A 45 4.93 10.03 -15.54
C GLU A 45 5.62 8.77 -16.11
N VAL A 46 6.11 7.89 -15.23
CA VAL A 46 6.85 6.69 -15.65
C VAL A 46 5.86 5.60 -16.05
N LYS A 47 5.80 5.34 -17.36
CA LYS A 47 5.04 4.21 -17.90
C LYS A 47 5.69 2.90 -17.51
N THR A 48 4.87 1.97 -17.03
CA THR A 48 5.28 0.59 -16.76
C THR A 48 4.31 -0.38 -17.42
N ASN A 49 4.72 -1.64 -17.48
CA ASN A 49 3.94 -2.72 -18.08
C ASN A 49 3.41 -3.67 -17.01
N ILE A 50 2.32 -4.34 -17.34
CA ILE A 50 1.83 -5.50 -16.61
C ILE A 50 2.38 -6.74 -17.30
N SER A 51 3.06 -7.60 -16.55
CA SER A 51 3.49 -8.92 -17.03
C SER A 51 2.46 -9.96 -16.61
N GLN A 52 2.21 -10.94 -17.49
CA GLN A 52 1.33 -12.07 -17.22
C GLN A 52 2.16 -13.36 -17.13
N ARG A 53 1.81 -14.25 -16.19
CA ARG A 53 2.45 -15.57 -16.05
C ARG A 53 1.42 -16.64 -15.70
N GLY A 54 1.72 -17.88 -16.09
CA GLY A 54 0.91 -19.06 -15.79
C GLY A 54 -0.08 -19.42 -16.91
N LYS A 55 -0.73 -20.59 -16.78
CA LYS A 55 -1.76 -21.04 -17.72
C LYS A 55 -2.90 -20.01 -17.73
N ASN A 56 -3.31 -19.56 -18.91
CA ASN A 56 -4.36 -18.56 -19.12
C ASN A 56 -4.10 -17.21 -18.40
N GLU A 57 -2.85 -16.80 -18.21
CA GLU A 57 -2.52 -15.51 -17.59
C GLU A 57 -3.08 -15.32 -16.17
N ALA A 58 -3.22 -16.43 -15.44
CA ALA A 58 -3.85 -16.45 -14.11
C ALA A 58 -3.22 -15.48 -13.11
N THR A 59 -1.98 -15.02 -13.34
CA THR A 59 -1.33 -14.02 -12.49
C THR A 59 -0.81 -12.84 -13.29
N LYS A 60 -1.22 -11.63 -12.87
CA LYS A 60 -0.75 -10.34 -13.38
C LYS A 60 0.24 -9.72 -12.38
N TYR A 61 1.34 -9.18 -12.89
CA TYR A 61 2.40 -8.55 -12.12
C TYR A 61 2.60 -7.12 -12.62
N PHE A 62 2.47 -6.13 -11.72
CA PHE A 62 2.94 -4.78 -12.01
C PHE A 62 4.45 -4.77 -11.95
N LEU A 63 5.10 -4.38 -13.05
CA LEU A 63 6.55 -4.28 -13.06
C LEU A 63 6.97 -2.97 -12.39
N ILE A 64 7.93 -3.04 -11.47
CA ILE A 64 8.55 -1.84 -10.89
C ILE A 64 9.65 -1.38 -11.87
N PRO A 65 9.54 -0.14 -12.43
CA PRO A 65 10.58 0.46 -13.27
C PRO A 65 11.95 0.43 -12.60
N ARG A 66 13.02 0.32 -13.38
CA ARG A 66 14.37 0.08 -12.84
C ARG A 66 14.81 1.23 -11.92
N GLU A 67 14.49 2.46 -12.29
CA GLU A 67 14.75 3.70 -11.56
C GLU A 67 14.12 3.72 -10.16
N PHE A 68 13.03 2.97 -9.94
CA PHE A 68 12.31 2.94 -8.67
C PHE A 68 12.70 1.78 -7.76
N ARG A 69 13.61 0.89 -8.17
CA ARG A 69 13.96 -0.32 -7.39
C ARG A 69 14.89 -0.07 -6.20
N ARG A 70 15.45 1.14 -6.07
CA ARG A 70 16.43 1.44 -5.01
C ARG A 70 15.72 1.59 -3.66
N GLY A 71 16.31 1.01 -2.61
CA GLY A 71 15.91 1.28 -1.22
C GLY A 71 14.87 0.32 -0.64
N PHE A 72 14.61 -0.82 -1.28
CA PHE A 72 13.89 -1.95 -0.68
C PHE A 72 14.42 -3.28 -1.25
N LYS A 73 14.12 -4.36 -0.54
CA LYS A 73 14.43 -5.75 -0.88
C LYS A 73 13.17 -6.46 -1.37
N PHE A 74 13.38 -7.51 -2.16
CA PHE A 74 12.31 -8.31 -2.73
C PHE A 74 11.38 -8.95 -1.68
N ASN A 75 11.90 -9.26 -0.50
CA ASN A 75 11.18 -9.92 0.58
C ASN A 75 10.61 -8.94 1.62
N ASN A 76 10.64 -7.62 1.38
CA ASN A 76 10.02 -6.67 2.30
C ASN A 76 8.52 -6.89 2.42
N THR A 77 7.98 -6.63 3.61
CA THR A 77 6.54 -6.63 3.83
C THR A 77 5.88 -5.59 2.95
N THR A 78 4.87 -6.02 2.20
CA THR A 78 4.20 -5.20 1.20
C THR A 78 2.70 -5.32 1.39
N SER A 79 2.00 -4.20 1.38
CA SER A 79 0.53 -4.13 1.35
C SER A 79 0.06 -3.48 0.05
N CYS A 80 -1.21 -3.69 -0.29
CA CYS A 80 -1.83 -3.15 -1.49
C CYS A 80 -3.23 -2.64 -1.15
N GLN A 81 -3.60 -1.50 -1.73
CA GLN A 81 -4.97 -0.99 -1.78
C GLN A 81 -5.38 -0.86 -3.24
N ARG A 82 -6.63 -1.22 -3.55
CA ARG A 82 -7.26 -0.96 -4.84
C ARG A 82 -8.27 0.17 -4.66
N ILE A 83 -8.26 1.10 -5.61
CA ILE A 83 -9.19 2.22 -5.67
C ILE A 83 -9.78 2.25 -7.08
N ASP A 84 -11.09 2.15 -7.19
CA ASP A 84 -11.81 2.22 -8.47
C ASP A 84 -12.27 3.66 -8.72
N LEU A 85 -11.90 4.23 -9.87
CA LEU A 85 -12.13 5.63 -10.24
C LEU A 85 -12.80 5.70 -11.62
N GLY A 86 -14.12 5.48 -11.69
CA GLY A 86 -14.87 5.54 -12.95
C GLY A 86 -14.28 4.66 -14.04
N ASN A 87 -13.54 5.23 -14.98
CA ASN A 87 -12.86 4.53 -16.08
C ASN A 87 -11.41 4.10 -15.79
N LYS A 88 -10.93 4.29 -14.56
CA LYS A 88 -9.58 3.96 -14.13
C LYS A 88 -9.62 3.09 -12.88
N VAL A 89 -8.56 2.32 -12.69
CA VAL A 89 -8.29 1.61 -11.43
C VAL A 89 -6.89 1.96 -10.99
N VAL A 90 -6.75 2.32 -9.71
CA VAL A 90 -5.48 2.64 -9.08
C VAL A 90 -5.14 1.55 -8.08
N PHE A 91 -3.89 1.07 -8.14
CA PHE A 91 -3.32 0.16 -7.15
C PHE A 91 -2.22 0.89 -6.41
N LEU A 92 -2.39 1.08 -5.10
CA LEU A 92 -1.39 1.68 -4.22
C LEU A 92 -0.68 0.57 -3.46
N TYR A 93 0.62 0.40 -3.73
CA TYR A 93 1.47 -0.53 -3.01
C TYR A 93 2.32 0.22 -1.99
N VAL A 94 2.36 -0.29 -0.75
CA VAL A 94 3.22 0.25 0.32
C VAL A 94 4.21 -0.84 0.70
N ILE A 95 5.50 -0.52 0.62
CA ILE A 95 6.59 -1.42 0.99
C ILE A 95 7.22 -0.91 2.29
N ASP A 96 7.15 -1.72 3.35
CA ASP A 96 7.88 -1.47 4.59
C ASP A 96 9.35 -1.86 4.37
N LYS A 97 10.22 -0.86 4.24
CA LYS A 97 11.64 -1.04 3.94
C LYS A 97 12.41 -1.74 5.06
N LEU A 98 11.88 -1.71 6.28
CA LEU A 98 12.54 -2.24 7.48
C LEU A 98 12.01 -3.62 7.87
N LYS A 99 10.76 -3.96 7.51
CA LYS A 99 10.16 -5.27 7.79
C LYS A 99 10.29 -6.23 6.62
N ILE A 100 10.61 -7.47 6.92
CA ILE A 100 10.75 -8.57 5.96
C ILE A 100 9.61 -9.56 6.20
N ASN A 101 9.00 -10.05 5.12
CA ASN A 101 8.03 -11.12 5.19
C ASN A 101 8.71 -12.40 5.70
N PRO A 102 8.15 -13.06 6.72
CA PRO A 102 8.71 -14.31 7.21
C PRO A 102 8.72 -15.36 6.11
N SER A 103 9.79 -16.13 6.05
CA SER A 103 9.91 -17.28 5.17
C SER A 103 8.86 -18.34 5.51
N ARG A 104 8.58 -19.23 4.55
CA ARG A 104 7.68 -20.38 4.77
C ARG A 104 8.08 -21.24 5.97
N ARG A 105 9.40 -21.38 6.21
CA ARG A 105 9.94 -22.13 7.35
C ARG A 105 9.63 -21.43 8.68
N GLU A 106 9.84 -20.12 8.76
CA GLU A 106 9.54 -19.34 9.98
C GLU A 106 8.05 -19.34 10.30
N LEU A 107 7.19 -19.26 9.27
CA LEU A 107 5.74 -19.39 9.44
C LEU A 107 5.35 -20.77 9.96
N ALA A 108 5.96 -21.85 9.44
CA ALA A 108 5.70 -23.21 9.89
C ALA A 108 6.13 -23.42 11.35
N LEU A 109 7.31 -22.91 11.74
CA LEU A 109 7.80 -23.00 13.12
C LEU A 109 6.91 -22.25 14.10
N LYS A 110 6.51 -21.01 13.79
CA LYS A 110 5.57 -20.24 14.62
C LYS A 110 4.22 -20.93 14.79
N LYS A 111 3.74 -21.61 13.75
CA LYS A 111 2.48 -22.35 13.82
C LYS A 111 2.59 -23.53 14.79
N ILE A 112 3.69 -24.27 14.72
CA ILE A 112 4.00 -25.35 15.66
C ILE A 112 4.09 -24.80 17.09
N GLU A 113 4.85 -23.73 17.32
CA GLU A 113 5.00 -23.10 18.65
C GLU A 113 3.66 -22.58 19.22
N GLY A 114 2.81 -21.99 18.38
CA GLY A 114 1.48 -21.52 18.77
C GLY A 114 0.51 -22.65 19.12
N ASP A 115 0.59 -23.80 18.43
CA ASP A 115 -0.23 -24.98 18.69
C ASP A 115 0.21 -25.70 20.00
N TYR A 116 1.48 -25.60 20.40
CA TYR A 116 1.94 -26.13 21.71
C TYR A 116 1.56 -25.24 22.90
N GLY A 117 1.42 -23.92 22.70
CA GLY A 117 1.09 -22.96 23.76
C GLY A 117 -0.39 -22.95 24.21
N SER A 118 -1.30 -23.44 23.36
CA SER A 118 -2.74 -23.50 23.67
C SER A 118 -3.16 -24.70 24.53
N HIS A 119 -2.26 -25.67 24.74
CA HIS A 119 -2.53 -26.88 25.53
C HIS A 119 -2.04 -26.83 26.99
N GLN A 120 -1.46 -25.71 27.45
CA GLN A 120 -0.98 -25.58 28.84
C GLN A 120 -1.85 -24.67 29.74
N GLY A 121 -3.01 -24.20 29.27
CA GLY A 121 -3.87 -23.24 29.99
C GLY A 121 -5.23 -23.79 30.44
N SER A 122 -5.32 -25.05 30.85
CA SER A 122 -6.57 -25.63 31.38
C SER A 122 -6.26 -26.56 32.55
N ASN A 123 -6.08 -25.95 33.73
CA ASN A 123 -6.18 -26.62 35.02
C ASN A 123 -7.30 -25.95 35.81
#